data_AF-A0A520XDC3-F1
#
_entry.id   AF-A0A520XDC3-F1
#
_cell.length_a   1.000
_cell.length_b   1.000
_cell.length_c   1.000
_cell.angle_alpha   90.00
_cell.angle_beta   90.00
_cell.angle_gamma   90.00
#
_symmetry.space_group_name_H-M   'P 1'
#
loop_
_entity.id
_entity.type
_entity.pdbx_description
1 polymer ?
#
loop_
_entity_poly.entity_id
_entity_poly.type
_entity_poly.pdbx_seq_one_letter_code
_entity_poly.pdbx_strand_id
1 'polypeptide(L)'
;MEARHQYLAIRLLPVVLLATATGFWFVDVQQSGPWAMRNLLPLLVLVILSFLTLYKGDGRWSGRGMRMPLGTLGFAIPALGLSAYLHYAYAVNLNDMFSDAQFPERVFRFLPAYTLGAGGIGFAIGWIVGRNV
;
A
#
# COMPACT_ATOMS: atom_id res chain seq x y z
N MET A 1 4.64 29.62 0.54
CA MET A 1 4.00 28.41 1.12
C MET A 1 4.36 28.35 2.59
N GLU A 2 3.40 28.17 3.50
CA GLU A 2 3.71 27.93 4.92
C GLU A 2 4.60 26.69 5.06
N ALA A 3 5.59 26.72 5.97
CA ALA A 3 6.57 25.66 6.16
C ALA A 3 5.93 24.24 6.29
N ARG A 4 4.75 24.15 6.89
CA ARG A 4 3.95 22.92 7.01
C ARG A 4 3.64 22.26 5.66
N HIS A 5 3.20 23.04 4.67
CA HIS A 5 2.83 22.53 3.35
C HIS A 5 4.05 22.01 2.60
N GLN A 6 5.20 22.67 2.75
CA GLN A 6 6.46 22.23 2.17
C GLN A 6 6.94 20.90 2.77
N TYR A 7 6.88 20.74 4.11
CA TYR A 7 7.23 19.47 4.75
C TYR A 7 6.30 18.33 4.38
N LEU A 8 4.99 18.61 4.28
CA LEU A 8 3.99 17.66 3.80
C LEU A 8 4.34 17.16 2.40
N ALA A 9 4.56 18.07 1.45
CA ALA A 9 4.87 17.72 0.08
C ALA A 9 6.16 16.90 -0.03
N ILE A 10 7.25 17.36 0.59
CA ILE A 10 8.56 16.69 0.53
C ILE A 10 8.51 15.28 1.12
N ARG A 11 7.76 15.08 2.22
CA ARG A 11 7.73 13.78 2.93
C ARG A 11 6.69 12.82 2.39
N LEU A 12 5.65 13.32 1.72
CA LEU A 12 4.68 12.50 1.03
C LEU A 12 5.20 12.05 -0.35
N LEU A 13 6.05 12.86 -0.99
CA LEU A 13 6.56 12.62 -2.33
C LEU A 13 7.16 11.21 -2.52
N PRO A 14 8.02 10.67 -1.63
CA PRO A 14 8.55 9.32 -1.79
C PRO A 14 7.45 8.25 -1.82
N VAL A 15 6.40 8.40 -1.01
CA VAL A 15 5.27 7.46 -0.96
C VAL A 15 4.45 7.54 -2.24
N VAL A 16 4.22 8.74 -2.76
CA VAL A 16 3.49 8.95 -4.02
C VAL A 16 4.28 8.38 -5.19
N LEU A 17 5.58 8.64 -5.27
CA LEU A 17 6.44 8.10 -6.32
C LEU A 17 6.48 6.57 -6.28
N LEU A 18 6.65 5.98 -5.10
CA LEU A 18 6.64 4.53 -4.92
C LEU A 18 5.29 3.93 -5.34
N ALA A 19 4.17 4.46 -4.81
CA ALA A 19 2.83 3.98 -5.15
C ALA A 19 2.53 4.12 -6.65
N THR A 20 2.99 5.20 -7.28
CA THR A 20 2.83 5.43 -8.72
C THR A 20 3.64 4.42 -9.53
N ALA A 21 4.93 4.24 -9.22
CA ALA A 21 5.79 3.29 -9.88
C ALA A 21 5.28 1.85 -9.73
N THR A 22 4.88 1.45 -8.51
CA THR A 22 4.26 0.16 -8.25
C THR A 22 2.93 0.00 -9.01
N GLY A 23 2.11 1.05 -9.07
CA GLY A 23 0.85 1.02 -9.81
C GLY A 23 1.04 0.81 -11.31
N PHE A 24 1.99 1.52 -11.94
CA PHE A 24 2.34 1.29 -13.34
C PHE A 24 2.83 -0.14 -13.57
N TRP A 25 3.69 -0.64 -12.69
CA TRP A 25 4.18 -2.02 -12.77
C TRP A 25 3.06 -3.05 -12.59
N PHE A 26 2.07 -2.83 -11.72
CA PHE A 26 0.90 -3.72 -11.58
C PHE A 26 0.08 -3.77 -12.87
N VAL A 27 -0.14 -2.62 -13.51
CA VAL A 27 -0.87 -2.55 -14.79
C VAL A 27 -0.13 -3.29 -15.89
N ASP A 28 1.20 -3.17 -15.93
CA ASP A 28 2.08 -3.87 -16.87
C ASP A 28 2.04 -5.40 -16.66
N VAL A 29 2.24 -5.87 -15.42
CA VAL A 29 2.18 -7.30 -15.06
C VAL A 29 0.82 -7.92 -15.39
N GLN A 30 -0.27 -7.17 -15.17
CA GLN A 30 -1.61 -7.63 -15.48
C GLN A 30 -2.00 -7.44 -16.96
N GLN A 31 -1.11 -6.87 -17.79
CA GLN A 31 -1.37 -6.53 -19.21
C GLN A 31 -2.67 -5.72 -19.39
N SER A 32 -2.91 -4.75 -18.51
CA SER A 32 -4.16 -3.99 -18.44
C SER A 32 -5.43 -4.85 -18.29
N GLY A 33 -5.30 -6.03 -17.66
CA GLY A 33 -6.40 -6.95 -17.40
C GLY A 33 -7.52 -6.34 -16.54
N PRO A 34 -8.68 -7.02 -16.47
CA PRO A 34 -9.92 -6.42 -15.97
C PRO A 34 -9.92 -6.08 -14.46
N TRP A 35 -8.88 -6.52 -13.72
CA TRP A 35 -8.71 -6.23 -12.29
C TRP A 35 -7.60 -5.22 -12.00
N ALA A 36 -6.85 -4.76 -13.00
CA ALA A 36 -5.70 -3.88 -12.80
C ALA A 36 -6.06 -2.62 -12.03
N MET A 37 -7.13 -1.93 -12.43
CA MET A 37 -7.61 -0.72 -11.75
C MET A 37 -8.03 -0.98 -10.29
N ARG A 38 -8.58 -2.16 -10.00
CA ARG A 38 -8.99 -2.52 -8.63
C ARG A 38 -7.78 -2.76 -7.73
N ASN A 39 -6.68 -3.26 -8.29
CA ASN A 39 -5.43 -3.48 -7.57
C ASN A 39 -4.63 -2.20 -7.29
N LEU A 40 -5.03 -1.07 -7.87
CA LEU A 40 -4.52 0.25 -7.50
C LEU A 40 -5.18 0.80 -6.23
N LEU A 41 -6.36 0.29 -5.85
CA LEU A 41 -7.12 0.81 -4.72
C LEU A 41 -6.37 0.72 -3.37
N PRO A 42 -5.69 -0.40 -3.02
CA PRO A 42 -4.87 -0.44 -1.80
C PRO A 42 -3.74 0.60 -1.80
N LEU A 43 -3.09 0.84 -2.94
CA LEU A 43 -2.04 1.86 -3.08
C LEU A 43 -2.59 3.27 -2.88
N LEU A 44 -3.77 3.55 -3.43
CA LEU A 44 -4.47 4.83 -3.23
C LEU A 44 -4.79 5.06 -1.74
N VAL A 45 -5.33 4.04 -1.05
CA VAL A 45 -5.62 4.12 0.38
C VAL A 45 -4.33 4.35 1.19
N LEU A 46 -3.23 3.69 0.83
CA LEU A 46 -1.92 3.90 1.47
C LEU A 46 -1.44 5.36 1.32
N VAL A 47 -1.58 5.95 0.14
CA VAL A 47 -1.23 7.37 -0.10
C VAL A 47 -2.11 8.29 0.76
N ILE A 48 -3.42 8.02 0.83
CA ILE A 48 -4.36 8.78 1.66
C ILE A 48 -3.99 8.67 3.15
N LEU A 49 -3.70 7.47 3.66
CA LEU A 49 -3.30 7.26 5.05
C LEU A 49 -1.97 7.94 5.38
N SER A 50 -1.03 7.93 4.43
CA SER A 50 0.25 8.62 4.54
C SER A 50 0.08 10.13 4.61
N PHE A 51 -0.79 10.69 3.74
CA PHE A 51 -1.17 12.10 3.79
C PHE A 51 -1.82 12.45 5.14
N LEU A 52 -2.80 11.66 5.61
CA LEU A 52 -3.48 11.89 6.88
C LEU A 52 -2.51 11.81 8.07
N THR A 53 -1.54 10.90 8.03
CA THR A 53 -0.50 10.77 9.06
C THR A 53 0.35 12.02 9.14
N LEU A 54 0.89 12.46 8.01
CA LEU A 54 1.69 13.68 7.95
C LEU A 54 0.87 14.93 8.29
N TYR A 55 -0.38 15.03 7.81
CA TYR A 55 -1.24 16.20 8.02
C TYR A 55 -1.58 16.35 9.50
N LYS A 56 -1.92 15.24 10.18
CA LYS A 56 -2.15 15.20 11.62
C LYS A 56 -0.87 15.40 12.41
N GLY A 57 0.29 15.01 11.91
CA GLY A 57 1.59 15.23 12.55
C GLY A 57 2.27 16.57 12.20
N ASP A 58 1.53 17.55 11.68
CA ASP A 58 2.04 18.87 11.29
C ASP A 58 3.25 18.79 10.32
N GLY A 59 3.16 17.88 9.35
CA GLY A 59 4.18 17.60 8.35
C GLY A 59 5.27 16.64 8.83
N ARG A 60 5.18 16.09 10.04
CA ARG A 60 6.11 15.09 10.59
C ARG A 60 5.40 13.75 10.75
N TRP A 61 6.11 12.66 10.46
CA TRP A 61 5.56 11.31 10.67
C TRP A 61 5.17 11.11 12.14
N SER A 62 6.09 11.34 13.08
CA SER A 62 5.86 11.17 14.52
C SER A 62 5.35 12.42 15.26
N GLY A 63 4.85 13.44 14.56
CA GLY A 63 4.59 14.76 15.15
C GLY A 63 3.52 14.78 16.26
N ARG A 64 2.56 13.85 16.25
CA ARG A 64 1.53 13.67 17.31
C ARG A 64 1.57 12.26 17.92
N GLY A 65 2.77 11.69 18.03
CA GLY A 65 3.00 10.33 18.53
C GLY A 65 2.96 9.26 17.43
N MET A 66 3.04 7.99 17.85
CA MET A 66 3.33 6.87 16.94
C MET A 66 2.11 6.12 16.41
N ARG A 67 0.89 6.43 16.87
CA ARG A 67 -0.34 5.72 16.46
C ARG A 67 -0.61 5.79 14.96
N MET A 68 -0.65 6.99 14.37
CA MET A 68 -0.89 7.16 12.92
C MET A 68 0.26 6.56 12.08
N PRO A 69 1.56 6.79 12.40
CA PRO A 69 2.68 6.17 11.68
C PRO A 69 2.66 4.66 11.69
N LEU A 70 2.55 4.06 12.88
CA LEU A 70 2.58 2.60 13.00
C LEU A 70 1.35 1.96 12.37
N GLY A 71 0.18 2.60 12.48
CA GLY A 71 -1.00 2.16 11.75
C GLY A 71 -0.79 2.21 10.23
N THR A 72 -0.29 3.32 9.70
CA THR A 72 -0.02 3.45 8.26
C THR A 72 1.03 2.45 7.77
N LEU A 73 2.07 2.21 8.56
CA LEU A 73 3.08 1.19 8.27
C LEU A 73 2.46 -0.21 8.26
N GLY A 74 1.61 -0.52 9.25
CA GLY A 74 0.89 -1.80 9.31
C GLY A 74 -0.03 -2.02 8.11
N PHE A 75 -0.69 -0.97 7.61
CA PHE A 75 -1.47 -1.02 6.37
C PHE A 75 -0.60 -1.24 5.13
N ALA A 76 0.59 -0.62 5.09
CA ALA A 76 1.49 -0.68 3.94
C ALA A 76 2.00 -2.10 3.66
N ILE A 77 2.19 -2.93 4.70
CA ILE A 77 2.71 -4.30 4.55
C ILE A 77 1.87 -5.13 3.58
N PRO A 78 0.55 -5.30 3.76
CA PRO A 78 -0.27 -6.00 2.78
C PRO A 78 -0.54 -5.17 1.52
N ALA A 79 -0.84 -3.87 1.66
CA ALA A 79 -1.24 -3.05 0.51
C ALA A 79 -0.13 -2.93 -0.55
N LEU A 80 1.13 -2.79 -0.12
CA LEU A 80 2.29 -2.71 -1.00
C LEU A 80 3.05 -4.04 -1.04
N GLY A 81 3.45 -4.58 0.11
CA GLY A 81 4.33 -5.74 0.20
C GLY A 81 3.69 -7.03 -0.34
N LEU A 82 2.53 -7.43 0.20
CA LEU A 82 1.83 -8.63 -0.28
C LEU A 82 1.37 -8.45 -1.74
N SER A 83 0.84 -7.29 -2.10
CA SER A 83 0.46 -6.99 -3.48
C SER A 83 1.65 -7.15 -4.43
N ALA A 84 2.78 -6.51 -4.13
CA ALA A 84 3.96 -6.57 -4.98
C ALA A 84 4.55 -7.98 -5.05
N TYR A 85 4.57 -8.70 -3.93
CA TYR A 85 4.98 -10.09 -3.90
C TYR A 85 4.15 -10.96 -4.85
N LEU A 86 2.82 -10.85 -4.82
CA LEU A 86 1.96 -11.67 -5.68
C LEU A 86 2.03 -11.27 -7.15
N HIS A 87 2.20 -9.97 -7.45
CA HIS A 87 2.47 -9.55 -8.84
C HIS A 87 3.81 -10.08 -9.33
N TYR A 88 4.86 -10.05 -8.50
CA TYR A 88 6.16 -10.61 -8.83
C TYR A 88 6.06 -12.11 -9.06
N ALA A 89 5.44 -12.83 -8.11
CA ALA A 89 5.27 -14.27 -8.20
C ALA A 89 4.52 -14.67 -9.45
N TYR A 90 3.50 -13.91 -9.84
CA TYR A 90 2.78 -14.12 -11.10
C TYR A 90 3.66 -13.83 -12.32
N ALA A 91 4.37 -12.70 -12.33
CA ALA A 91 5.18 -12.27 -13.48
C ALA A 91 6.30 -13.24 -13.84
N VAL A 92 6.91 -13.90 -12.85
CA VAL A 92 8.01 -14.86 -13.06
C VAL A 92 7.59 -16.32 -12.85
N ASN A 93 6.30 -16.57 -12.60
CA ASN A 93 5.79 -17.88 -12.17
C ASN A 93 6.63 -18.51 -11.05
N LEU A 94 6.81 -17.78 -9.96
CA LEU A 94 7.74 -18.12 -8.87
C LEU A 94 7.44 -19.51 -8.31
N ASN A 95 8.43 -20.41 -8.39
CA ASN A 95 8.33 -21.80 -7.94
C ASN A 95 7.13 -22.55 -8.54
N ASP A 96 6.81 -22.30 -9.81
CA ASP A 96 5.68 -22.94 -10.52
C ASP A 96 4.31 -22.73 -9.86
N MET A 97 4.17 -21.68 -9.04
CA MET A 97 2.97 -21.39 -8.24
C MET A 97 1.69 -21.29 -9.08
N PHE A 98 1.80 -20.94 -10.36
CA PHE A 98 0.67 -20.75 -11.26
C PHE A 98 0.61 -21.79 -12.39
N SER A 99 1.56 -22.75 -12.45
CA SER A 99 1.68 -23.72 -13.55
C SER A 99 0.47 -24.65 -13.69
N ASP A 100 -0.13 -25.06 -12.57
CA ASP A 100 -1.29 -25.96 -12.54
C ASP A 100 -2.64 -25.21 -12.49
N ALA A 101 -2.61 -23.88 -12.42
CA ALA A 101 -3.82 -23.08 -12.30
C ALA A 101 -4.49 -22.89 -13.66
N GLN A 102 -5.76 -23.29 -13.78
CA GLN A 102 -6.54 -23.06 -15.02
C GLN A 102 -6.76 -21.57 -15.32
N PHE A 103 -6.80 -20.73 -14.28
CA PHE A 103 -7.07 -19.29 -14.38
C PHE A 103 -6.19 -18.51 -13.37
N PRO A 104 -4.87 -18.45 -13.58
CA PRO A 104 -3.93 -17.90 -12.60
C PRO A 104 -4.17 -16.41 -12.31
N GLU A 105 -4.68 -15.66 -13.28
CA GLU A 105 -5.00 -14.23 -13.17
C GLU A 105 -6.12 -13.92 -12.16
N ARG A 106 -6.93 -14.93 -11.77
CA ARG A 106 -8.02 -14.74 -10.80
C ARG A 106 -7.51 -14.37 -9.41
N VAL A 107 -6.23 -14.58 -9.09
CA VAL A 107 -5.64 -14.07 -7.86
C VAL A 107 -5.86 -12.56 -7.71
N PHE A 108 -5.74 -11.81 -8.81
CA PHE A 108 -5.91 -10.36 -8.85
C PHE A 108 -7.36 -9.90 -8.66
N ARG A 109 -8.34 -10.79 -8.83
CA ARG A 109 -9.74 -10.49 -8.53
C ARG A 109 -9.97 -10.26 -7.05
N PHE A 110 -9.33 -11.06 -6.21
CA PHE A 110 -9.55 -11.06 -4.76
C PHE A 110 -8.49 -10.25 -4.02
N LEU A 111 -7.32 -10.08 -4.62
CA LEU A 111 -6.18 -9.38 -4.03
C LEU A 111 -6.52 -8.01 -3.41
N PRO A 112 -7.35 -7.14 -4.03
CA PRO A 112 -7.73 -5.87 -3.42
C PRO A 112 -8.49 -6.04 -2.11
N ALA A 113 -9.44 -6.97 -2.05
CA ALA A 113 -10.23 -7.21 -0.84
C ALA A 113 -9.37 -7.76 0.29
N TYR A 114 -8.48 -8.72 -0.02
CA TYR A 114 -7.55 -9.29 0.96
C TYR A 114 -6.57 -8.25 1.49
N THR A 115 -5.99 -7.43 0.62
CA THR A 115 -4.98 -6.45 1.01
C THR A 115 -5.59 -5.27 1.77
N LEU A 116 -6.82 -4.84 1.42
CA LEU A 116 -7.56 -3.86 2.20
C LEU A 116 -7.96 -4.39 3.58
N GLY A 117 -8.47 -5.63 3.65
CA GLY A 117 -8.86 -6.26 4.92
C GLY A 117 -7.67 -6.48 5.84
N ALA A 118 -6.63 -7.16 5.34
CA ALA A 118 -5.39 -7.36 6.07
C ALA A 118 -4.70 -6.03 6.41
N GLY A 119 -4.77 -5.04 5.51
CA GLY A 119 -4.25 -3.69 5.75
C GLY A 119 -4.99 -2.97 6.86
N GLY A 120 -6.31 -3.07 6.90
CA GLY A 120 -7.12 -2.52 8.00
C GLY A 120 -6.77 -3.15 9.35
N ILE A 121 -6.55 -4.47 9.38
CA ILE A 121 -6.09 -5.18 10.58
C ILE A 121 -4.68 -4.70 10.99
N GLY A 122 -3.74 -4.66 10.04
CA GLY A 122 -2.38 -4.15 10.27
C GLY A 122 -2.39 -2.71 10.79
N PHE A 123 -3.26 -1.86 10.25
CA PHE A 123 -3.49 -0.51 10.73
C PHE A 123 -3.96 -0.49 12.18
N ALA A 124 -4.97 -1.28 12.51
CA ALA A 124 -5.51 -1.36 13.87
C ALA A 124 -4.45 -1.82 14.88
N ILE A 125 -3.65 -2.83 14.53
CA ILE A 125 -2.54 -3.31 15.37
C ILE A 125 -1.53 -2.19 15.60
N GLY A 126 -1.01 -1.58 14.53
CA GLY A 126 -0.04 -0.48 14.64
C GLY A 126 -0.59 0.72 15.43
N TRP A 127 -1.86 1.04 15.25
CA TRP A 127 -2.56 2.10 16.00
C TRP A 127 -2.65 1.82 17.50
N ILE A 128 -2.89 0.56 17.88
CA ILE A 128 -2.96 0.13 19.28
C ILE A 128 -1.57 0.14 19.90
N VAL A 129 -0.58 -0.45 19.22
CA VAL A 129 0.82 -0.50 19.69
C VAL A 129 1.38 0.90 19.87
N GLY A 130 1.13 1.82 18.94
CA GLY A 130 1.62 3.19 18.99
C GLY A 130 1.03 4.05 20.11
N ARG A 131 0.14 3.53 20.96
CA ARG A 131 -0.27 4.20 22.21
C ARG A 131 0.84 4.17 23.27
N ASN A 132 1.70 3.17 23.20
CA ASN A 132 2.70 2.86 24.22
C ASN A 132 4.14 3.17 23.78
N VAL A 133 4.29 3.87 22.65
CA VAL A 133 5.57 4.31 22.06
C VAL A 133 5.54 5.82 21.95
#